data_AF-A0A6J4YQD2-F1
#
_entry.id   AF-A0A6J4YQD2-F1
#
_cell.length_a   1.000
_cell.length_b   1.000
_cell.length_c   1.000
_cell.angle_alpha   90.00
_cell.angle_beta   90.00
_cell.angle_gamma   90.00
#
_symmetry.space_group_name_H-M   'P 1'
#
loop_
_entity.id
_entity.type
_entity.pdbx_description
1 polymer ?
#
loop_
_entity_poly.entity_id
_entity_poly.type
_entity_poly.pdbx_seq_one_letter_code
_entity_poly.pdbx_strand_id
1 'polypeptide(L)'
;MDTKFDSYSGFADDGGRQTEMDSILKKDGIKNFIIYGLATDYCVKATAVDAVAAGYQVTVIKGLSKGVASDTTAQVLEDMQARGIIIKAGLNLYHPQQLTEIYYELSSSAGLGYPAFDLILENYINRSL
;
A
#
# COMPACT_ATOMS: atom_id res chain seq x y z
N MET A 1 -4.89 9.85 19.42
CA MET A 1 -3.96 10.28 18.37
C MET A 1 -3.17 11.46 18.94
N ASP A 2 -1.84 11.46 18.82
CA ASP A 2 -1.06 12.67 19.11
C ASP A 2 -1.07 13.51 17.83
N THR A 3 -1.55 14.75 17.91
CA THR A 3 -1.67 15.64 16.74
C THR A 3 -0.32 16.17 16.25
N LYS A 4 0.79 15.73 16.86
CA LYS A 4 2.15 16.13 16.51
C LYS A 4 2.81 15.28 15.42
N PHE A 5 2.25 14.12 15.09
CA PHE A 5 2.85 13.18 14.14
C PHE A 5 1.89 12.92 12.98
N ASP A 6 2.40 13.06 11.76
CA ASP A 6 1.69 12.64 10.56
C ASP A 6 1.74 11.10 10.45
N SER A 7 0.76 10.53 9.74
CA SER A 7 0.68 9.10 9.48
C SER A 7 0.55 8.86 7.98
N TYR A 8 1.69 8.84 7.29
CA TYR A 8 1.72 8.54 5.85
C TYR A 8 1.68 7.04 5.57
N SER A 9 2.34 6.23 6.41
CA SER A 9 2.41 4.79 6.25
C SER A 9 1.20 4.09 6.86
N GLY A 10 0.76 3.02 6.19
CA GLY A 10 -0.21 2.10 6.75
C GLY A 10 0.31 1.23 7.88
N PHE A 11 1.61 1.24 8.19
CA PHE A 11 2.21 0.42 9.25
C PHE A 11 2.52 1.21 10.53
N ALA A 12 2.93 2.46 10.42
CA ALA A 12 3.24 3.31 11.57
C ALA A 12 3.07 4.80 11.27
N ASP A 13 2.87 5.61 12.32
CA ASP A 13 3.03 7.07 12.24
C ASP A 13 4.51 7.49 12.38
N ASP A 14 4.79 8.77 12.11
CA ASP A 14 6.15 9.33 12.21
C ASP A 14 6.71 9.34 13.65
N GLY A 15 5.84 9.13 14.65
CA GLY A 15 6.21 8.92 16.06
C GLY A 15 6.55 7.48 16.40
N GLY A 16 6.45 6.55 15.43
CA GLY A 16 6.73 5.13 15.59
C GLY A 16 5.58 4.31 16.16
N ARG A 17 4.40 4.91 16.37
CA ARG A 17 3.22 4.17 16.82
C ARG A 17 2.71 3.28 15.68
N GLN A 18 2.60 1.99 15.97
CA GLN A 18 2.15 1.00 15.01
C GLN A 18 0.63 1.10 14.76
N THR A 19 0.20 0.83 13.53
CA THR A 19 -1.21 0.64 13.15
C THR A 19 -1.62 -0.83 13.32
N GLU A 20 -2.86 -1.16 12.95
CA GLU A 20 -3.36 -2.54 12.94
C GLU A 20 -3.08 -3.28 11.61
N MET A 21 -2.48 -2.64 10.61
CA MET A 21 -2.32 -3.24 9.28
C MET A 21 -1.48 -4.52 9.31
N ASP A 22 -0.34 -4.52 10.00
CA ASP A 22 0.52 -5.70 10.11
C ASP A 22 -0.17 -6.86 10.82
N SER A 23 -0.96 -6.58 11.86
CA SER A 23 -1.66 -7.63 12.61
C SER A 23 -2.80 -8.24 11.80
N ILE A 24 -3.54 -7.43 11.03
CA ILE A 24 -4.59 -7.89 10.11
C ILE A 24 -3.95 -8.75 9.01
N LEU A 25 -2.89 -8.26 8.36
CA LEU A 25 -2.21 -8.98 7.29
C LEU A 25 -1.68 -10.34 7.75
N LYS A 26 -1.03 -10.39 8.92
CA LYS A 26 -0.52 -11.64 9.52
C LYS A 26 -1.64 -12.60 9.90
N LYS A 27 -2.72 -12.09 10.50
CA LYS A 27 -3.87 -12.91 10.91
C LYS A 27 -4.49 -13.64 9.73
N ASP A 28 -4.53 -12.99 8.57
CA ASP A 28 -5.08 -13.55 7.34
C ASP A 28 -4.03 -14.33 6.52
N GLY A 29 -2.80 -14.47 7.03
CA GLY A 29 -1.74 -15.25 6.39
C GLY A 29 -1.17 -14.63 5.12
N ILE A 30 -1.37 -13.32 4.93
CA ILE A 30 -1.00 -12.60 3.71
C ILE A 30 0.52 -12.39 3.71
N LYS A 31 1.15 -12.68 2.57
CA LYS A 31 2.59 -12.48 2.35
C LYS A 31 2.89 -11.53 1.21
N ASN A 32 1.93 -11.38 0.29
CA ASN A 32 2.07 -10.61 -0.93
C ASN A 32 0.83 -9.73 -1.09
N PHE A 33 1.00 -8.46 -1.42
CA PHE A 33 -0.14 -7.58 -1.69
C PHE A 33 0.21 -6.45 -2.64
N ILE A 34 -0.85 -5.84 -3.17
CA ILE A 34 -0.79 -4.77 -4.16
C ILE A 34 -1.20 -3.46 -3.51
N ILE A 35 -0.42 -2.40 -3.78
CA ILE A 35 -0.67 -1.04 -3.31
C ILE A 35 -0.91 -0.13 -4.51
N TYR A 36 -1.92 0.72 -4.41
CA TYR A 36 -2.11 1.86 -5.30
C TYR A 36 -2.87 2.98 -4.60
N GLY A 37 -3.04 4.12 -5.26
CA GLY A 37 -3.78 5.27 -4.72
C GLY A 37 -2.93 6.53 -4.62
N LEU A 38 -3.31 7.43 -3.71
CA LEU A 38 -2.73 8.75 -3.56
C LEU A 38 -2.02 8.91 -2.20
N ALA A 39 -0.84 9.53 -2.12
CA ALA A 39 0.02 9.96 -3.23
C ALA A 39 1.19 8.98 -3.43
N THR A 40 1.62 8.79 -4.69
CA THR A 40 2.75 7.90 -5.04
C THR A 40 4.01 8.25 -4.26
N ASP A 41 4.31 9.53 -4.11
CA ASP A 41 5.49 10.12 -3.48
C ASP A 41 5.39 10.25 -1.95
N TYR A 42 4.24 9.93 -1.35
CA TYR A 42 4.00 9.98 0.09
C TYR A 42 3.45 8.64 0.60
N CYS A 43 2.13 8.53 0.78
CA CYS A 43 1.50 7.39 1.47
C CYS A 43 1.79 6.05 0.78
N VAL A 44 1.80 6.01 -0.55
CA VAL A 44 2.12 4.79 -1.32
C VAL A 44 3.56 4.37 -1.05
N LYS A 45 4.50 5.31 -1.16
CA LYS A 45 5.92 5.07 -0.88
C LYS A 45 6.13 4.58 0.54
N ALA A 46 5.62 5.33 1.53
CA ALA A 46 5.81 5.04 2.94
C ALA A 46 5.27 3.64 3.29
N THR A 47 4.05 3.33 2.85
CA THR A 47 3.43 2.02 3.10
C THR A 47 4.19 0.89 2.41
N ALA A 48 4.60 1.06 1.15
CA ALA A 48 5.33 0.02 0.41
C ALA A 48 6.71 -0.25 1.03
N VAL A 49 7.38 0.81 1.48
CA VAL A 49 8.69 0.75 2.14
C VAL A 49 8.60 -0.03 3.45
N ASP A 50 7.61 0.27 4.29
CA ASP A 50 7.42 -0.38 5.58
C ASP A 50 6.95 -1.83 5.42
N ALA A 51 6.10 -2.10 4.43
CA ALA A 51 5.67 -3.44 4.12
C ALA A 51 6.85 -4.35 3.74
N VAL A 52 7.76 -3.88 2.88
CA VAL A 52 8.98 -4.66 2.58
C VAL A 52 9.85 -4.84 3.83
N ALA A 53 10.00 -3.82 4.67
CA ALA A 53 10.74 -3.92 5.93
C ALA A 53 10.11 -4.92 6.91
N ALA A 54 8.77 -5.04 6.90
CA ALA A 54 8.02 -6.01 7.69
C ALA A 54 8.00 -7.44 7.07
N GLY A 55 8.62 -7.63 5.90
CA GLY A 55 8.82 -8.93 5.26
C GLY A 55 7.77 -9.34 4.23
N TYR A 56 6.95 -8.40 3.75
CA TYR A 56 5.97 -8.65 2.69
C TYR A 56 6.57 -8.45 1.29
N GLN A 57 6.04 -9.19 0.31
CA GLN A 57 6.29 -8.90 -1.11
C GLN A 57 5.27 -7.89 -1.62
N VAL A 58 5.75 -6.77 -2.16
CA VAL A 58 4.90 -5.64 -2.51
C VAL A 58 4.96 -5.36 -3.99
N THR A 59 3.78 -5.18 -4.59
CA THR A 59 3.65 -4.62 -5.94
C THR A 59 2.91 -3.29 -5.89
N VAL A 60 3.46 -2.25 -6.51
CA VAL A 60 2.79 -0.95 -6.68
C VAL A 60 2.28 -0.81 -8.10
N ILE A 61 1.00 -0.42 -8.27
CA ILE A 61 0.41 -0.15 -9.59
C ILE A 61 0.51 1.35 -9.90
N LYS A 62 1.51 1.74 -10.68
CA LYS A 62 1.74 3.16 -10.99
C LYS A 62 0.62 3.79 -11.81
N GLY A 63 -0.07 3.03 -12.67
CA GLY A 63 -1.19 3.57 -13.46
C GLY A 63 -2.46 3.80 -12.65
N LEU A 64 -2.53 3.27 -11.43
CA LEU A 64 -3.61 3.49 -10.46
C LEU A 64 -3.15 4.38 -9.29
N SER A 65 -1.99 5.03 -9.43
CA SER A 65 -1.42 5.92 -8.42
C SER A 65 -1.06 7.26 -9.04
N LYS A 66 -1.12 8.33 -8.27
CA LYS A 66 -0.69 9.66 -8.73
C LYS A 66 0.06 10.37 -7.61
N GLY A 67 1.23 10.92 -7.95
CA GLY A 67 2.02 11.71 -7.01
C GLY A 67 1.54 13.15 -6.91
N VAL A 68 2.00 13.85 -5.88
CA VAL A 68 1.75 15.28 -5.67
C VAL A 68 2.61 16.11 -6.61
N ALA A 69 3.91 15.78 -6.74
CA ALA A 69 4.83 16.43 -7.66
C ALA A 69 5.37 15.43 -8.69
N SER A 70 5.19 15.73 -9.97
CA SER A 70 5.61 14.85 -11.07
C SER A 70 7.11 14.55 -11.05
N ASP A 71 7.90 15.56 -10.72
CA ASP A 71 9.36 15.52 -10.83
C ASP A 71 9.98 14.63 -9.75
N THR A 72 9.35 14.55 -8.57
CA THR A 72 9.76 13.66 -7.48
C THR A 72 9.21 12.25 -7.64
N THR A 73 8.06 12.09 -8.31
CA THR A 73 7.39 10.80 -8.46
C THR A 73 8.24 9.79 -9.23
N ALA A 74 8.94 10.20 -10.29
CA ALA A 74 9.78 9.31 -11.08
C ALA A 74 10.92 8.73 -10.24
N GLN A 75 11.65 9.59 -9.52
CA GLN A 75 12.73 9.18 -8.62
C GLN A 75 12.22 8.25 -7.51
N VAL A 76 11.04 8.55 -6.95
CA VAL A 76 10.42 7.69 -5.93
C VAL A 76 10.11 6.29 -6.44
N LEU A 77 9.63 6.16 -7.67
CA LEU A 77 9.37 4.84 -8.27
C LEU A 77 10.68 4.05 -8.44
N GLU A 78 11.76 4.69 -8.88
CA GLU A 78 13.09 4.07 -8.99
C GLU A 78 13.64 3.64 -7.62
N ASP A 79 13.53 4.50 -6.61
CA ASP A 79 13.94 4.21 -5.24
C ASP A 79 13.16 3.00 -4.67
N MET A 80 11.87 2.90 -4.96
CA MET A 80 11.05 1.75 -4.55
C MET A 80 11.51 0.46 -5.24
N GLN A 81 11.79 0.51 -6.55
CA GLN A 81 12.32 -0.65 -7.28
C GLN A 81 13.65 -1.13 -6.71
N ALA A 82 14.55 -0.21 -6.37
CA ALA A 82 15.84 -0.53 -5.76
C ALA A 82 15.71 -1.23 -4.39
N ARG A 83 14.58 -1.05 -3.70
CA ARG A 83 14.24 -1.71 -2.44
C ARG A 83 13.50 -3.04 -2.62
N GLY A 84 13.37 -3.53 -3.85
CA GLY A 84 12.71 -4.79 -4.17
C GLY A 84 11.19 -4.70 -4.32
N ILE A 85 10.61 -3.50 -4.39
CA ILE A 85 9.18 -3.30 -4.67
C ILE A 85 8.95 -3.45 -6.18
N ILE A 86 7.98 -4.28 -6.58
CA ILE A 86 7.65 -4.49 -7.98
C ILE A 86 6.77 -3.33 -8.46
N ILE A 87 7.16 -2.63 -9.53
CA ILE A 87 6.34 -1.56 -10.13
C ILE A 87 5.66 -2.09 -11.40
N LYS A 88 4.33 -2.08 -11.44
CA LYS A 88 3.55 -2.43 -12.64
C LYS A 88 2.81 -1.21 -13.17
N ALA A 89 2.69 -1.12 -14.50
CA ALA A 89 1.97 -0.04 -15.16
C ALA A 89 0.45 -0.10 -14.93
N GLY A 90 -0.11 -1.30 -14.78
CA GLY A 90 -1.54 -1.52 -14.59
C GLY A 90 -1.78 -2.92 -14.02
N LEU A 91 -3.04 -3.21 -13.71
CA LEU A 91 -3.46 -4.51 -13.23
C LEU A 91 -3.97 -5.37 -14.40
N ASN A 92 -3.54 -6.63 -14.47
CA ASN A 92 -4.10 -7.60 -15.42
C ASN A 92 -5.01 -8.57 -14.66
N LEU A 93 -6.31 -8.38 -14.77
CA LEU A 93 -7.34 -9.15 -14.06
C LEU A 93 -7.74 -10.46 -14.77
N TYR A 94 -7.22 -10.74 -15.96
CA TYR A 94 -7.66 -11.87 -16.79
C TYR A 94 -7.01 -13.23 -16.46
N HIS A 95 -6.30 -13.37 -15.33
CA HIS A 95 -5.74 -14.64 -14.87
C HIS A 95 -6.23 -15.00 -13.45
N PRO A 96 -7.32 -15.76 -13.31
CA PRO A 96 -7.93 -16.08 -12.02
C PRO A 96 -7.12 -17.06 -11.14
N GLN A 97 -5.96 -17.54 -11.60
CA GLN A 97 -5.15 -18.56 -10.89
C GLN A 97 -4.03 -17.97 -10.03
N GLN A 98 -3.84 -16.65 -9.98
CA GLN A 98 -2.79 -15.98 -9.19
C GLN A 98 -3.31 -15.11 -8.04
N LEU A 99 -4.62 -15.00 -7.85
CA LEU A 99 -5.24 -14.04 -6.93
C LEU A 99 -5.27 -14.57 -5.49
N THR A 100 -4.09 -14.64 -4.86
CA THR A 100 -3.93 -14.40 -3.42
C THR A 100 -3.38 -12.99 -3.20
N GLU A 101 -3.82 -12.02 -4.00
CA GLU A 101 -3.33 -10.64 -3.99
C GLU A 101 -4.46 -9.75 -3.47
N ILE A 102 -4.23 -9.08 -2.34
CA ILE A 102 -5.17 -8.09 -1.79
C ILE A 102 -4.78 -6.72 -2.30
N TYR A 103 -5.81 -5.92 -2.61
CA TYR A 103 -5.71 -4.59 -3.19
C TYR A 103 -5.97 -3.54 -2.12
N TYR A 104 -5.01 -2.65 -1.92
CA TYR A 104 -5.15 -1.50 -1.03
C TYR A 104 -5.22 -0.22 -1.85
N GLU A 105 -6.35 0.50 -1.74
CA GLU A 105 -6.46 1.87 -2.22
C GLU A 105 -6.12 2.83 -1.07
N LEU A 106 -5.11 3.66 -1.29
CA LEU A 106 -4.79 4.77 -0.40
C LEU A 106 -5.60 5.99 -0.83
N SER A 107 -6.61 6.37 -0.06
CA SER A 107 -7.33 7.62 -0.26
C SER A 107 -6.93 8.67 0.78
N SER A 108 -6.72 9.92 0.33
CA SER A 108 -6.49 11.05 1.22
C SER A 108 -7.81 11.39 1.92
N SER A 109 -7.95 11.08 3.21
CA SER A 109 -9.13 11.54 3.95
C SER A 109 -9.02 13.06 4.15
N ALA A 110 -9.84 13.82 3.41
CA ALA A 110 -10.01 15.23 3.70
C ALA A 110 -10.66 15.36 5.09
N GLY A 111 -9.85 15.67 6.12
CA GLY A 111 -10.35 16.10 7.43
C GLY A 111 -10.16 15.15 8.62
N LEU A 112 -9.50 13.98 8.50
CA LEU A 112 -9.30 13.07 9.64
C LEU A 112 -7.83 12.86 10.05
N GLY A 113 -6.84 13.45 9.38
CA GLY A 113 -5.43 13.30 9.77
C GLY A 113 -4.86 11.89 9.51
N TYR A 114 -5.55 11.07 8.72
CA TYR A 114 -5.12 9.73 8.31
C TYR A 114 -5.36 9.53 6.80
N PRO A 115 -4.56 8.74 6.07
CA PRO A 115 -5.04 8.10 4.87
C PRO A 115 -6.19 7.16 5.26
N ALA A 116 -7.34 7.30 4.61
CA ALA A 116 -8.37 6.29 4.74
C ALA A 116 -7.88 5.08 3.93
N PHE A 117 -7.55 4.00 4.65
CA PHE A 117 -7.26 2.71 4.04
C PHE A 117 -8.59 2.06 3.68
N ASP A 118 -9.09 2.34 2.48
CA ASP A 118 -10.17 1.52 1.93
C ASP A 118 -9.54 0.21 1.44
N LEU A 119 -9.68 -0.82 2.28
CA LEU A 119 -9.42 -2.21 1.92
C LEU A 119 -10.43 -2.59 0.82
N ILE A 120 -10.01 -2.48 -0.44
CA ILE A 120 -10.75 -3.10 -1.54
C ILE A 120 -10.39 -4.58 -1.52
N LEU A 121 -11.05 -5.33 -0.63
CA LEU A 121 -11.11 -6.79 -0.65
C LEU A 121 -11.95 -7.26 -1.85
N GLU A 122 -11.58 -6.91 -3.07
CA GLU A 122 -12.11 -7.62 -4.23
C GLU A 122 -11.46 -9.00 -4.29
N ASN A 123 -12.16 -9.94 -3.66
CA ASN A 123 -12.12 -11.39 -3.78
C ASN A 123 -11.50 -12.18 -2.62
N TYR A 124 -12.23 -12.12 -1.52
CA TYR A 124 -12.64 -13.28 -0.70
C TYR A 124 -13.43 -14.37 -1.52
N ILE A 125 -13.17 -14.58 -2.82
CA ILE A 125 -13.81 -15.65 -3.61
C ILE A 125 -13.04 -16.95 -3.41
N ASN A 126 -13.18 -17.50 -2.21
CA ASN A 126 -13.20 -18.94 -1.90
C ASN A 126 -13.13 -19.13 -0.38
N ARG A 127 -14.04 -18.47 0.35
CA ARG A 127 -14.61 -19.17 1.51
C ARG A 127 -15.33 -20.38 0.95
N SER A 128 -14.66 -21.52 1.05
CA SER A 128 -15.25 -22.85 0.97
C SER A 128 -16.60 -22.86 1.68
N LEU A 129 -17.67 -22.88 0.89
CA LEU A 129 -18.89 -23.64 1.14
C LEU A 129 -19.30 -24.30 -0.18
#